data_AF-A0A7S4DSW8-F1
#
_entry.id   AF-A0A7S4DSW8-F1
#
_cell.length_a   1.000
_cell.length_b   1.000
_cell.length_c   1.000
_cell.angle_alpha   90.00
_cell.angle_beta   90.00
_cell.angle_gamma   90.00
#
_symmetry.space_group_name_H-M   'P 1'
#
loop_
_entity.id
_entity.type
_entity.pdbx_description
1 polymer ?
#
loop_
_entity_poly.entity_id
_entity_poly.type
_entity_poly.pdbx_seq_one_letter_code
_entity_poly.pdbx_strand_id
1 'polypeptide(L)'
;VRACVRACVRVCVRARVPQVVPSPKIYSVLRQIHPDMRISKKAMKVMNDLVADQFEKIALEAHKMLQIHGKTTLTAREIQASVRLLLPGELAKHAVSRGTKALAMYNRAKQATAAPG
;
A
#
# COMPACT_ATOMS: atom_id res chain seq x y z
N VAL A 1 -17.94 -7.16 -18.78
CA VAL A 1 -17.69 -6.05 -17.82
C VAL A 1 -18.07 -6.40 -16.38
N ARG A 2 -19.35 -6.65 -16.04
CA ARG A 2 -19.79 -7.01 -14.67
C ARG A 2 -19.13 -8.26 -14.07
N ALA A 3 -18.77 -9.25 -14.91
CA ALA A 3 -18.09 -10.47 -14.47
C ALA A 3 -16.61 -10.26 -14.09
N CYS A 4 -15.90 -9.32 -14.73
CA CYS A 4 -14.49 -9.03 -14.43
C CYS A 4 -14.36 -8.16 -13.17
N VAL A 5 -15.25 -7.18 -12.99
CA VAL A 5 -15.38 -6.43 -11.74
C VAL A 5 -15.78 -7.36 -10.59
N ARG A 6 -16.73 -8.29 -10.81
CA ARG A 6 -17.05 -9.32 -9.80
C ARG A 6 -15.91 -10.30 -9.57
N ALA A 7 -15.06 -10.60 -10.55
CA ALA A 7 -13.94 -11.52 -10.39
C ALA A 7 -12.81 -10.87 -9.61
N CYS A 8 -12.48 -9.61 -9.86
CA CYS A 8 -11.46 -8.93 -9.05
C CYS A 8 -11.99 -8.50 -7.69
N VAL A 9 -13.23 -8.02 -7.60
CA VAL A 9 -13.88 -7.84 -6.29
C VAL A 9 -14.00 -9.20 -5.59
N ARG A 10 -14.25 -10.33 -6.27
CA ARG A 10 -14.16 -11.66 -5.62
C ARG A 10 -12.74 -12.04 -5.24
N VAL A 11 -11.71 -11.75 -6.02
CA VAL A 11 -10.32 -12.04 -5.63
C VAL A 11 -9.90 -11.17 -4.44
N CYS A 12 -10.35 -9.91 -4.40
CA CYS A 12 -10.14 -9.00 -3.28
C CYS A 12 -11.09 -9.19 -2.08
N VAL A 13 -12.27 -9.82 -2.23
CA VAL A 13 -13.28 -9.99 -1.16
C VAL A 13 -13.42 -11.46 -0.70
N ARG A 14 -13.11 -12.46 -1.54
CA ARG A 14 -13.07 -13.90 -1.15
C ARG A 14 -11.71 -14.40 -0.69
N ALA A 15 -10.61 -13.75 -1.10
CA ALA A 15 -9.53 -13.68 -0.12
C ALA A 15 -10.17 -12.91 1.03
N ARG A 16 -10.32 -13.51 2.21
CA ARG A 16 -10.39 -12.70 3.42
C ARG A 16 -9.12 -11.86 3.33
N VAL A 17 -9.18 -10.66 2.76
CA VAL A 17 -8.14 -9.66 3.01
C VAL A 17 -8.27 -9.55 4.51
N PRO A 18 -7.32 -10.12 5.28
CA PRO A 18 -7.39 -9.96 6.72
C PRO A 18 -7.49 -8.46 6.89
N GLN A 19 -8.57 -7.97 7.53
CA GLN A 19 -8.82 -6.55 7.81
C GLN A 19 -7.45 -5.90 7.97
N VAL A 20 -6.95 -5.16 6.96
CA VAL A 20 -5.51 -4.89 6.89
C VAL A 20 -5.21 -4.09 8.13
N VAL A 21 -4.49 -4.75 9.03
CA VAL A 21 -4.48 -4.42 10.43
C VAL A 21 -4.02 -2.98 10.61
N PRO A 22 -4.69 -2.18 11.46
CA PRO A 22 -4.07 -1.03 12.11
C PRO A 22 -2.71 -1.42 12.63
N SER A 23 -1.69 -1.03 11.89
CA SER A 23 -0.36 -1.53 12.18
C SER A 23 0.13 -0.88 13.47
N PRO A 24 0.76 -1.63 14.40
CA PRO A 24 1.48 -1.06 15.55
C PRO A 24 2.60 -0.07 15.13
N LYS A 25 2.86 0.08 13.83
CA LYS A 25 3.86 0.97 13.23
C LYS A 25 3.50 2.45 13.24
N ILE A 26 2.23 2.85 13.39
CA ILE A 26 1.88 4.28 13.47
C ILE A 26 2.58 4.93 14.66
N TYR A 27 2.62 4.24 15.80
CA TYR A 27 3.32 4.69 16.99
C TYR A 27 4.85 4.72 16.81
N SER A 28 5.43 3.73 16.09
CA SER A 28 6.88 3.73 15.84
C SER A 28 7.31 4.88 14.93
N VAL A 29 6.50 5.21 13.92
CA VAL A 29 6.75 6.37 13.04
C VAL A 29 6.60 7.68 13.81
N LEU A 30 5.58 7.78 14.68
CA LEU A 30 5.41 8.97 15.53
C LEU A 30 6.67 9.22 16.39
N ARG A 31 7.21 8.19 17.03
CA ARG A 31 8.41 8.31 17.86
C ARG A 31 9.69 8.61 17.08
N GLN A 32 9.75 8.23 15.80
CA GLN A 32 10.89 8.59 14.94
C GLN A 32 10.94 10.09 14.63
N ILE A 33 9.80 10.77 14.62
CA ILE A 33 9.68 12.20 14.29
C ILE A 33 9.62 13.05 15.57
N HIS A 34 8.87 12.61 16.58
CA HIS A 34 8.67 13.29 17.85
C HIS A 34 8.74 12.30 19.03
N PRO A 35 9.92 12.12 19.65
CA PRO A 35 10.11 11.10 20.70
C PRO A 35 9.30 11.37 21.98
N ASP A 36 8.99 12.64 22.27
CA ASP A 36 8.31 13.07 23.51
C ASP A 36 6.79 13.17 23.36
N MET A 37 6.26 13.01 22.14
CA MET A 37 4.83 13.15 21.86
C MET A 37 4.07 11.84 22.10
N ARG A 38 2.88 11.95 22.68
CA ARG A 38 1.95 10.83 22.89
C ARG A 38 0.66 11.07 22.12
N ILE A 39 0.04 9.98 21.65
CA ILE A 39 -1.22 10.01 20.89
C ILE A 39 -2.32 9.30 21.68
N SER A 40 -3.52 9.87 21.69
CA SER A 40 -4.67 9.26 22.36
C SER A 40 -5.18 8.02 21.61
N LYS A 41 -5.84 7.10 22.31
CA LYS A 41 -6.43 5.89 21.69
C LYS A 41 -7.46 6.24 20.60
N LYS A 42 -8.25 7.30 20.81
CA LYS A 42 -9.23 7.79 19.82
C LYS A 42 -8.54 8.35 18.58
N ALA A 43 -7.51 9.17 18.73
CA ALA A 43 -6.73 9.69 17.61
C ALA A 43 -6.00 8.57 16.86
N MET A 44 -5.48 7.57 17.56
CA MET A 44 -4.88 6.38 16.94
C MET A 44 -5.89 5.63 16.06
N LYS A 45 -7.15 5.50 16.50
CA LYS A 45 -8.21 4.89 15.68
C LYS A 45 -8.46 5.68 14.40
N VAL A 46 -8.55 7.01 14.48
CA VAL A 46 -8.74 7.87 13.30
C VAL A 46 -7.57 7.74 12.33
N MET A 47 -6.32 7.73 12.84
CA MET A 47 -5.13 7.56 12.02
C MET A 47 -5.09 6.19 11.33
N ASN A 48 -5.54 5.15 12.01
CA ASN A 48 -5.71 3.85 11.39
C ASN A 48 -6.75 3.89 10.26
N ASP A 49 -7.93 4.41 10.55
CA ASP A 49 -9.04 4.40 9.59
C ASP A 49 -8.65 5.20 8.34
N LEU A 50 -7.86 6.27 8.49
CA LEU A 50 -7.25 7.03 7.39
C LEU A 50 -6.31 6.17 6.52
N VAL A 51 -5.44 5.37 7.15
CA VAL A 51 -4.50 4.49 6.42
C VAL A 51 -5.26 3.40 5.67
N ALA A 52 -6.29 2.84 6.29
CA ALA A 52 -7.14 1.82 5.66
C ALA A 52 -7.89 2.39 4.44
N ASP A 53 -8.55 3.54 4.57
CA ASP A 53 -9.25 4.21 3.46
C ASP A 53 -8.29 4.54 2.30
N GLN A 54 -7.10 5.06 2.60
CA GLN A 54 -6.13 5.36 1.56
C GLN A 54 -5.59 4.09 0.86
N PHE A 55 -5.41 3.00 1.61
CA PHE A 55 -5.01 1.71 1.04
C PHE A 55 -6.07 1.16 0.09
N GLU A 56 -7.34 1.20 0.49
CA GLU A 56 -8.46 0.74 -0.35
C GLU A 56 -8.54 1.55 -1.65
N LYS A 57 -8.41 2.88 -1.58
CA LYS A 57 -8.37 3.76 -2.76
C LYS A 57 -7.24 3.36 -3.72
N ILE A 58 -6.03 3.11 -3.22
CA ILE A 58 -4.89 2.69 -4.05
C ILE A 58 -5.14 1.32 -4.68
N ALA A 59 -5.66 0.36 -3.92
CA ALA A 59 -5.94 -0.99 -4.41
C ALA A 59 -7.01 -0.98 -5.52
N LEU A 60 -8.08 -0.20 -5.34
CA LEU A 60 -9.13 -0.06 -6.34
C LEU A 60 -8.61 0.57 -7.63
N GLU A 61 -7.79 1.62 -7.52
CA GLU A 61 -7.23 2.29 -8.70
C GLU A 61 -6.21 1.40 -9.44
N ALA A 62 -5.38 0.67 -8.70
CA ALA A 62 -4.44 -0.29 -9.29
C ALA A 62 -5.17 -1.42 -10.01
N HIS A 63 -6.31 -1.85 -9.48
CA HIS A 63 -7.17 -2.81 -10.17
C HIS A 63 -7.71 -2.24 -11.49
N LYS A 64 -8.21 -0.99 -11.51
CA LYS A 64 -8.67 -0.36 -12.75
C LYS A 64 -7.56 -0.30 -13.80
N MET A 65 -6.33 0.02 -13.40
CA MET A 65 -5.18 0.01 -14.31
C MET A 65 -4.93 -1.35 -14.95
N LEU A 66 -5.11 -2.45 -14.20
CA LEU A 66 -4.98 -3.80 -14.76
C LEU A 66 -6.03 -4.09 -15.83
N GLN A 67 -7.27 -3.65 -15.60
CA GLN A 67 -8.35 -3.80 -16.57
C GLN A 67 -8.06 -3.03 -17.86
N ILE A 68 -7.52 -1.81 -17.75
CA ILE A 68 -7.15 -0.98 -18.90
C ILE A 68 -6.02 -1.63 -19.71
N HIS A 69 -5.01 -2.19 -19.03
CA HIS A 69 -3.86 -2.80 -19.70
C HIS A 69 -4.08 -4.26 -20.13
N GLY A 70 -5.25 -4.86 -19.86
CA GLY A 70 -5.53 -6.27 -20.17
C GLY A 70 -4.65 -7.27 -19.40
N LYS A 71 -4.09 -6.87 -18.25
CA LYS A 71 -3.20 -7.71 -17.44
C LYS A 71 -3.94 -8.38 -16.29
N THR A 72 -3.51 -9.57 -15.92
CA THR A 72 -4.07 -10.33 -14.77
C THR A 72 -3.20 -10.22 -13.51
N THR A 73 -1.93 -9.84 -13.65
CA THR A 73 -0.97 -9.74 -12.54
C THR A 73 -0.70 -8.28 -12.17
N LEU A 74 -0.89 -7.96 -10.89
CA LEU A 74 -0.59 -6.65 -10.32
C LEU A 74 0.91 -6.49 -10.08
N THR A 75 1.55 -5.53 -10.75
CA THR A 75 2.98 -5.24 -10.53
C THR A 75 3.18 -3.94 -9.76
N ALA A 76 4.41 -3.70 -9.30
CA ALA A 76 4.76 -2.43 -8.65
C ALA A 76 4.49 -1.20 -9.54
N ARG A 77 4.46 -1.37 -10.86
CA ARG A 77 4.19 -0.29 -11.82
C ARG A 77 2.76 0.22 -11.71
N GLU A 78 1.77 -0.67 -11.65
CA GLU A 78 0.37 -0.28 -11.51
C GLU A 78 0.10 0.37 -10.14
N ILE A 79 0.75 -0.09 -9.06
CA ILE A 79 0.68 0.57 -7.75
C ILE A 79 1.29 1.97 -7.81
N GLN A 80 2.49 2.13 -8.36
CA GLN A 80 3.16 3.43 -8.46
C GLN A 80 2.38 4.43 -9.29
N ALA A 81 1.79 4.01 -10.40
CA ALA A 81 0.95 4.85 -11.21
C ALA A 81 -0.34 5.24 -10.46
N SER A 82 -0.96 4.31 -9.73
CA SER A 82 -2.14 4.60 -8.89
C SER A 82 -1.85 5.60 -7.78
N VAL A 83 -0.69 5.49 -7.14
CA VAL A 83 -0.24 6.47 -6.13
C VAL A 83 -0.07 7.87 -6.73
N ARG A 84 0.43 7.98 -7.97
CA ARG A 84 0.57 9.26 -8.67
C ARG A 84 -0.77 9.86 -9.08
N LEU A 85 -1.79 9.04 -9.32
CA LEU A 85 -3.15 9.53 -9.61
C LEU A 85 -3.88 10.00 -8.35
N LEU A 86 -3.67 9.32 -7.23
CA LEU A 86 -4.42 9.58 -5.99
C LEU A 86 -3.81 10.68 -5.12
N LEU A 87 -2.49 10.88 -5.18
CA LEU A 87 -1.80 11.87 -4.35
C LEU A 87 -1.43 13.12 -5.18
N PRO A 88 -1.66 14.32 -4.65
CA PRO A 88 -1.30 15.56 -5.34
C PRO A 88 0.19 15.91 -5.20
N GLY A 89 0.75 16.55 -6.23
CA GLY A 89 2.01 17.32 -6.16
C GLY A 89 3.21 16.57 -5.58
N GLU A 90 3.88 17.20 -4.61
CA GLU A 90 5.10 16.68 -3.96
C GLU A 90 4.85 15.39 -3.14
N LEU A 91 3.64 15.18 -2.63
CA LEU A 91 3.31 13.97 -1.86
C LEU A 91 3.44 12.72 -2.73
N ALA A 92 2.99 12.79 -3.99
CA ALA A 92 3.15 11.68 -4.93
C ALA A 92 4.62 11.36 -5.20
N LYS A 93 5.45 12.39 -5.39
CA LYS A 93 6.89 12.23 -5.65
C LYS A 93 7.58 11.55 -4.47
N HIS A 94 7.31 12.01 -3.24
CA HIS A 94 7.87 11.41 -2.04
C HIS A 94 7.36 9.99 -1.82
N ALA A 95 6.06 9.72 -2.00
CA ALA A 95 5.50 8.38 -1.84
C ALA A 95 6.14 7.37 -2.81
N VAL A 96 6.29 7.74 -4.09
CA VAL A 96 6.95 6.92 -5.10
C VAL A 96 8.44 6.71 -4.76
N SER A 97 9.14 7.75 -4.33
CA SER A 97 10.55 7.66 -3.91
C SER A 97 10.73 6.71 -2.71
N ARG A 98 9.87 6.81 -1.68
CA ARG A 98 9.89 5.90 -0.53
C ARG A 98 9.58 4.46 -0.94
N GLY A 99 8.60 4.27 -1.83
CA GLY A 99 8.23 2.95 -2.35
C GLY A 99 9.34 2.28 -3.15
N THR A 100 9.99 3.01 -4.06
CA THR A 100 11.12 2.49 -4.85
C THR A 100 12.31 2.12 -3.97
N LYS A 101 12.63 2.94 -2.96
CA LYS A 101 13.67 2.61 -1.97
C LYS A 101 13.35 1.33 -1.20
N ALA A 102 12.10 1.15 -0.77
CA ALA A 102 11.67 -0.07 -0.08
C ALA A 102 11.78 -1.31 -0.98
N LEU A 103 11.40 -1.20 -2.26
CA LEU A 103 11.56 -2.30 -3.23
C LEU A 103 13.03 -2.67 -3.45
N ALA A 104 13.92 -1.69 -3.53
CA ALA A 104 15.36 -1.94 -3.66
C ALA A 104 15.91 -2.66 -2.42
N MET A 105 15.52 -2.25 -1.21
CA MET A 105 15.89 -2.91 0.03
C MET A 105 15.38 -4.35 0.09
N TYR A 106 14.12 -4.57 -0.32
CA TYR A 106 13.53 -5.90 -0.36
C TYR A 106 14.27 -6.83 -1.34
N ASN A 107 14.57 -6.35 -2.55
CA ASN A 107 15.29 -7.14 -3.54
C ASN A 107 16.71 -7.51 -3.06
N ARG A 108 17.41 -6.59 -2.39
CA ARG A 108 18.71 -6.86 -1.77
C ARG A 108 18.61 -7.91 -0.67
N ALA A 109 17.62 -7.80 0.21
CA ALA A 109 17.40 -8.78 1.28
C ALA A 109 17.08 -10.18 0.71
N LYS A 110 16.24 -10.24 -0.33
CA LYS A 110 15.89 -11.50 -1.01
C LYS A 110 17.11 -12.16 -1.66
N GLN A 111 18.01 -11.38 -2.26
CA GLN A 111 19.26 -11.90 -2.85
C GLN A 111 20.21 -12.43 -1.78
N ALA A 112 20.30 -11.77 -0.62
CA ALA A 112 21.12 -12.25 0.50
C ALA A 112 20.66 -13.60 1.07
N THR A 113 19.36 -13.89 1.01
CA THR A 113 18.80 -15.19 1.45
C THR A 113 18.88 -16.30 0.39
N ALA A 114 19.20 -15.96 -0.86
CA ALA A 114 19.18 -16.87 -2.00
C ALA A 114 20.59 -17.24 -2.53
N ALA A 115 21.66 -16.82 -1.84
CA ALA A 115 23.00 -17.32 -2.09
C ALA A 115 23.19 -18.67 -1.38
N PRO A 116 23.19 -19.81 -2.09
CA PRO A 116 23.72 -21.05 -1.53
C PRO A 116 25.25 -20.89 -1.40
N GLY A 117 25.77 -21.19 -0.22
CA GLY A 117 27.15 -21.66 -0.10
C GLY A 117 27.26 -23.07 -0.66
#